data_AF-A0A6P0DWU6-F1
#
_entry.id   AF-A0A6P0DWU6-F1
#
_cell.length_a   1.000
_cell.length_b   1.000
_cell.length_c   1.000
_cell.angle_alpha   90.00
_cell.angle_beta   90.00
_cell.angle_gamma   90.00
#
_symmetry.space_group_name_H-M   'P 1'
#
loop_
_entity.id
_entity.type
_entity.pdbx_description
1 polymer ?
#
loop_
_entity_poly.entity_id
_entity_poly.type
_entity_poly.pdbx_seq_one_letter_code
_entity_poly.pdbx_strand_id
1 'polypeptide(L)' 'MSAVTGLTLFHVIVSLIAIVAGIALAHGLLTGKRHDRWTFLFMLTTAVTVLTGFLFPYNGFTPGIGVGILCVLIFVPT' A
#
# COMPACT_ATOMS: atom_id res chain seq x y z
N MET A 1 -3.60 -24.84 1.95
CA MET A 1 -3.87 -23.46 2.47
C MET A 1 -5.03 -22.90 1.67
N SER A 2 -6.02 -22.25 2.29
CA SER A 2 -7.08 -21.59 1.52
C SER A 2 -6.49 -20.37 0.78
N ALA A 3 -7.05 -20.03 -0.39
CA ALA A 3 -6.57 -18.89 -1.18
C ALA A 3 -6.60 -17.57 -0.38
N VAL A 4 -7.64 -17.40 0.45
CA VAL A 4 -7.80 -16.23 1.34
C VAL A 4 -6.67 -16.15 2.35
N THR A 5 -6.29 -17.25 3.02
CA THR A 5 -5.17 -17.23 3.98
C THR A 5 -3.84 -16.87 3.31
N GLY A 6 -3.59 -17.37 2.10
CA GLY A 6 -2.40 -17.01 1.32
C GLY A 6 -2.37 -15.52 0.98
N LEU A 7 -3.50 -14.97 0.52
CA LEU A 7 -3.64 -13.53 0.25
C LEU A 7 -3.46 -12.70 1.51
N THR A 8 -4.05 -13.09 2.65
CA THR A 8 -3.90 -12.37 3.92
C THR A 8 -2.43 -12.30 4.35
N LEU A 9 -1.70 -13.43 4.30
CA LEU A 9 -0.29 -13.45 4.67
C LEU A 9 0.54 -12.55 3.75
N PHE A 10 0.33 -12.66 2.43
CA PHE A 10 1.02 -11.80 1.46
C PHE A 10 0.74 -10.32 1.71
N HIS A 11 -0.54 -9.96 1.85
CA HIS A 11 -0.99 -8.59 2.08
C HIS A 11 -0.39 -8.00 3.37
N VAL A 12 -0.33 -8.78 4.45
CA VAL A 12 0.27 -8.36 5.71
C VAL A 12 1.77 -8.14 5.57
N ILE A 13 2.50 -9.07 4.95
CA ILE A 13 3.95 -8.95 4.75
C ILE A 13 4.27 -7.68 3.94
N VAL A 14 3.58 -7.45 2.83
CA VAL A 14 3.79 -6.25 1.99
C VAL A 14 3.47 -4.99 2.78
N SER A 15 2.40 -4.99 3.57
CA SER A 15 2.01 -3.83 4.38
C SER A 15 3.02 -3.51 5.47
N LEU A 16 3.63 -4.51 6.11
CA LEU A 16 4.72 -4.29 7.07
C LEU A 16 5.93 -3.64 6.41
N ILE A 17 6.29 -4.07 5.20
CA ILE A 17 7.37 -3.44 4.42
C ILE A 17 7.01 -1.99 4.08
N ALA A 18 5.76 -1.75 3.66
CA ALA A 18 5.26 -0.40 3.36
C ALA A 18 5.31 0.52 4.59
N ILE A 19 4.95 0.04 5.78
CA ILE A 19 5.01 0.82 7.03
C ILE A 19 6.46 1.21 7.35
N VAL A 20 7.40 0.26 7.31
CA VAL A 20 8.81 0.53 7.57
C VAL A 20 9.37 1.53 6.55
N ALA A 21 9.07 1.33 5.26
CA ALA A 21 9.47 2.26 4.22
C ALA A 21 8.82 3.65 4.38
N GLY A 22 7.57 3.71 4.84
CA GLY A 22 6.82 4.94 5.10
C GLY A 22 7.40 5.75 6.25
N ILE A 23 7.87 5.09 7.32
CA ILE A 23 8.58 5.75 8.41
C ILE A 23 9.89 6.38 7.90
N ALA A 24 10.67 5.64 7.11
CA ALA A 24 11.92 6.16 6.54
C ALA A 24 11.68 7.31 5.55
N LEU A 25 10.61 7.24 4.75
CA LEU A 25 10.16 8.31 3.87
C LEU A 25 9.75 9.56 4.66
N ALA A 26 8.90 9.40 5.68
CA ALA A 26 8.44 10.49 6.53
C ALA A 26 9.62 11.20 7.22
N HIS A 27 10.60 10.44 7.72
CA HIS A 27 11.83 10.99 8.26
C HIS A 27 12.63 11.79 7.21
N GLY A 28 12.71 11.30 5.97
CA GLY A 28 13.32 12.05 4.87
C GLY A 28 12.62 13.38 4.60
N LEU A 29 11.28 13.37 4.55
CA LEU A 29 10.47 14.57 4.36
C LEU A 29 10.66 15.58 5.50
N LEU A 30 10.65 15.13 6.76
CA LEU A 30 10.85 15.98 7.94
C LEU A 30 12.25 16.61 8.01
N THR A 31 13.27 15.92 7.49
CA THR A 31 14.67 16.40 7.48
C THR A 31 15.05 17.17 6.21
N GLY A 32 14.10 17.35 5.28
CA GLY A 32 14.37 17.98 3.97
C GLY A 32 15.32 17.16 3.09
N LYS A 33 15.53 15.88 3.39
CA LYS A 33 16.43 14.99 2.65
C LYS A 33 15.62 14.05 1.76
N ARG A 34 15.90 14.09 0.47
CA ARG A 34 15.27 13.19 -0.49
C ARG A 34 15.89 11.79 -0.38
N HIS A 35 15.13 10.85 0.15
CA HIS A 35 15.51 9.44 0.21
C HIS A 35 14.85 8.67 -0.94
N ASP A 36 15.44 8.75 -2.12
CA ASP A 36 14.87 8.23 -3.37
C ASP A 36 14.56 6.72 -3.30
N ARG A 37 15.47 5.94 -2.71
CA ARG A 37 15.29 4.49 -2.54
C ARG A 37 14.12 4.14 -1.62
N TRP A 38 14.00 4.83 -0.48
CA TRP A 38 12.90 4.60 0.46
C TRP A 38 11.56 5.10 -0.08
N THR A 39 11.57 6.21 -0.81
CA THR A 39 10.39 6.76 -1.50
C THR A 39 9.87 5.77 -2.54
N PHE A 40 10.75 5.24 -3.39
CA PHE A 40 10.40 4.25 -4.39
C PHE A 40 9.84 2.97 -3.75
N LEU A 41 10.52 2.46 -2.72
CA LEU A 41 10.08 1.26 -2.01
C LEU A 41 8.70 1.45 -1.36
N PHE A 42 8.47 2.61 -0.72
CA PHE A 42 7.19 2.97 -0.13
C PHE A 42 6.08 3.05 -1.19
N MET A 43 6.33 3.77 -2.30
CA MET A 43 5.35 3.90 -3.38
C MET A 43 4.98 2.53 -3.97
N LEU A 44 5.97 1.69 -4.27
CA LEU A 44 5.73 0.36 -4.84
C LEU A 44 4.94 -0.53 -3.90
N THR A 45 5.37 -0.63 -2.63
CA THR A 45 4.73 -1.52 -1.65
C THR A 45 3.33 -1.04 -1.29
N THR A 46 3.11 0.27 -1.17
CA THR A 46 1.78 0.85 -0.95
C THR A 46 0.84 0.58 -2.12
N ALA A 47 1.32 0.70 -3.37
CA ALA A 47 0.51 0.35 -4.54
C ALA A 47 0.10 -1.13 -4.52
N VAL A 48 1.04 -2.04 -4.21
CA VAL A 48 0.73 -3.47 -4.09
C VAL A 48 -0.25 -3.75 -2.96
N THR A 49 -0.12 -3.11 -1.80
CA THR A 49 -1.07 -3.23 -0.68
C THR A 49 -2.47 -2.77 -1.11
N VAL A 50 -2.61 -1.63 -1.78
CA VAL A 50 -3.90 -1.13 -2.26
C VAL A 50 -4.51 -2.10 -3.26
N LEU A 51 -3.74 -2.56 -4.25
CA LEU A 51 -4.21 -3.51 -5.26
C LEU A 51 -4.67 -4.82 -4.62
N THR A 52 -3.87 -5.39 -3.72
CA THR A 52 -4.21 -6.64 -3.03
C THR A 52 -5.41 -6.51 -2.10
N GLY A 53 -5.66 -5.32 -1.56
CA GLY A 53 -6.87 -5.02 -0.80
C GLY A 53 -8.14 -5.32 -1.60
N PHE A 54 -8.17 -5.08 -2.91
CA PHE A 54 -9.36 -5.34 -3.72
C PHE A 54 -9.64 -6.82 -4.01
N LEU A 55 -8.67 -7.71 -3.79
CA LEU A 55 -8.84 -9.15 -4.07
C LEU A 55 -9.58 -9.90 -2.95
N PHE A 56 -9.86 -9.26 -1.82
CA PHE A 56 -10.61 -9.90 -0.75
C PHE A 56 -12.10 -10.07 -1.11
N PRO A 57 -12.76 -11.13 -0.60
CA PRO A 57 -14.16 -11.40 -0.91
C PRO A 57 -15.08 -10.43 -0.16
N TYR A 58 -15.41 -9.30 -0.79
CA TYR A 58 -16.36 -8.33 -0.27
C TYR A 58 -17.78 -8.61 -0.79
N ASN A 59 -18.78 -8.43 0.09
CA ASN A 59 -20.19 -8.48 -0.28
C ASN A 59 -20.74 -7.05 -0.31
N GLY A 60 -20.43 -6.31 -1.37
CA GLY A 60 -20.89 -4.94 -1.59
C GLY A 60 -19.82 -3.86 -1.44
N PHE A 61 -20.25 -2.60 -1.53
CA PHE A 61 -19.36 -1.45 -1.45
C PHE A 61 -19.09 -1.07 0.00
N THR A 62 -17.84 -1.15 0.42
CA THR A 62 -17.40 -0.68 1.73
C THR A 62 -16.69 0.67 1.57
N PRO A 63 -16.67 1.53 2.61
CA PRO A 63 -15.90 2.77 2.59
C PRO A 63 -14.43 2.56 2.23
N GLY A 64 -13.85 1.41 2.61
CA GLY A 64 -12.48 1.04 2.26
C GLY A 64 -12.27 0.84 0.75
N ILE A 65 -13.22 0.26 0.03
CA ILE A 65 -13.17 0.13 -1.44
C ILE A 65 -13.23 1.51 -2.08
N GLY A 66 -14.11 2.39 -1.60
CA GLY A 66 -14.23 3.76 -2.10
C GLY A 66 -12.94 4.56 -1.96
N VAL A 67 -12.35 4.55 -0.76
CA VAL A 67 -11.06 5.20 -0.50
C VAL A 67 -9.95 4.55 -1.33
N GLY A 68 -9.95 3.23 -1.47
CA GLY A 68 -8.99 2.51 -2.32
C GLY A 68 -9.05 2.98 -3.78
N ILE A 69 -10.24 3.12 -4.36
CA ILE A 69 -10.41 3.58 -5.75
C ILE A 69 -9.85 5.00 -5.90
N LEU A 70 -10.17 5.88 -4.95
CA LEU A 70 -9.64 7.24 -4.93
C LEU A 70 -8.10 7.24 -4.84
N CYS A 71 -7.52 6.42 -3.98
CA CYS A 71 -6.07 6.26 -3.87
C CYS A 71 -5.45 5.82 -5.20
N VAL A 72 -6.05 4.87 -5.91
CA VAL A 72 -5.54 4.43 -7.23
C VAL A 72 -5.59 5.58 -8.24
N LEU A 73 -6.69 6.33 -8.30
CA LEU A 73 -6.81 7.47 -9.21
C LEU A 73 -5.76 8.56 -8.94
N ILE A 74 -5.48 8.84 -7.66
CA ILE A 74 -4.45 9.83 -7.27
C ILE A 74 -3.03 9.30 -7.53
N PHE A 75 -2.81 7.99 -7.38
CA PHE A 75 -1.49 7.38 -7.49
C PHE A 75 -1.01 7.26 -8.95
N VAL A 76 -1.92 7.25 -9.92
CA VAL A 76 -1.55 7.27 -11.35
C VAL A 76 -0.83 8.59 -11.66
N PRO A 77 0.45 8.57 -12.05
CA PRO A 77 1.16 9.78 -12.42
C PRO A 77 0.54 10.34 -13.70
N THR A 78 -0.11 11.50 -13.59
CA THR A 78 -0.52 12.35 -14.72
C THR A 78 0.62 13.21 -15.21
#